data_AF-A0A238U4C0-F1
#
_entry.id   AF-A0A238U4C0-F1
#
_cell.length_a   1.000
_cell.length_b   1.000
_cell.length_c   1.000
_cell.angle_alpha   90.00
_cell.angle_beta   90.00
_cell.angle_gamma   90.00
#
_symmetry.space_group_name_H-M   'P 1'
#
loop_
_entity.id
_entity.type
_entity.pdbx_description
1 polymer ?
#
loop_
_entity_poly.entity_id
_entity_poly.type
_entity_poly.pdbx_seq_one_letter_code
_entity_poly.pdbx_strand_id
1 'polypeptide(L)'
;MLSKNNIEKLKAKGLHLTCNHKRCFIIKKPGILGNSIPNYSTIPAIILDSEGKTKSEISSDCPTLMLWFLKNQYQLVCSNWVPGPGPGDFSLDFENEEAVVDFIESYYFGDNTYFKELLEYELNKR
;
A
#
# COMPACT_ATOMS: atom_id res chain seq x y z
N MET A 1 -16.00 1.36 -0.20
CA MET A 1 -15.04 1.17 -1.31
C MET A 1 -14.64 2.54 -1.80
N LEU A 2 -13.38 2.77 -2.17
CA LEU A 2 -12.97 4.07 -2.70
C LEU A 2 -13.84 4.46 -3.89
N SER A 3 -14.32 5.69 -3.89
CA SER A 3 -14.97 6.35 -5.01
C SER A 3 -14.05 6.37 -6.23
N LYS A 4 -14.67 6.42 -7.42
CA LYS A 4 -13.93 6.52 -8.69
C LYS A 4 -13.01 7.74 -8.71
N ASN A 5 -13.46 8.86 -8.14
CA ASN A 5 -12.68 10.08 -8.07
C ASN A 5 -11.37 9.90 -7.29
N ASN A 6 -11.44 9.29 -6.10
CA ASN A 6 -10.25 9.06 -5.28
C ASN A 6 -9.32 8.00 -5.87
N ILE A 7 -9.86 6.98 -6.55
CA ILE A 7 -9.04 6.03 -7.31
C ILE A 7 -8.24 6.75 -8.40
N GLU A 8 -8.89 7.60 -9.19
CA GLU A 8 -8.20 8.33 -10.26
C GLU A 8 -7.22 9.39 -9.71
N LYS A 9 -7.53 10.03 -8.58
CA LYS A 9 -6.59 10.92 -7.86
C LYS A 9 -5.30 10.19 -7.47
N LEU A 10 -5.42 9.01 -6.85
CA LEU A 10 -4.26 8.21 -6.42
C LEU A 10 -3.47 7.69 -7.62
N LYS A 11 -4.14 7.26 -8.70
CA LYS A 11 -3.48 6.85 -9.94
C LYS A 11 -2.72 7.98 -10.62
N ALA A 12 -3.26 9.19 -10.61
CA ALA A 12 -2.60 10.36 -11.18
C ALA A 12 -1.28 10.69 -10.46
N LYS A 13 -1.11 10.28 -9.20
CA LYS A 13 0.15 10.36 -8.45
C LYS A 13 1.13 9.21 -8.74
N GLY A 14 0.76 8.29 -9.64
CA GLY A 14 1.60 7.14 -10.03
C GLY A 14 1.34 5.86 -9.24
N LEU A 15 0.33 5.83 -8.36
CA LEU A 15 -0.06 4.60 -7.67
C LEU A 15 -0.83 3.66 -8.59
N HIS A 16 -0.50 2.38 -8.51
CA HIS A 16 -1.26 1.32 -9.13
C HIS A 16 -2.26 0.75 -8.12
N LEU A 17 -3.55 0.80 -8.46
CA LEU A 17 -4.63 0.29 -7.62
C LEU A 17 -5.30 -0.90 -8.29
N THR A 18 -5.29 -2.05 -7.62
CA THR A 18 -6.05 -3.24 -8.03
C THR A 18 -7.14 -3.52 -7.01
N CYS A 19 -8.37 -3.11 -7.33
CA CYS A 19 -9.52 -3.22 -6.43
C CYS A 19 -10.53 -4.27 -6.89
N ASN A 20 -11.19 -4.90 -5.92
CA ASN A 20 -12.42 -5.67 -6.09
C ASN A 20 -13.48 -5.17 -5.09
N HIS A 21 -14.63 -5.84 -5.01
CA HIS A 21 -15.76 -5.43 -4.17
C HIS A 21 -15.48 -5.40 -2.65
N LYS A 22 -14.40 -6.02 -2.17
CA LYS A 22 -14.05 -6.13 -0.74
C LYS A 22 -12.70 -5.51 -0.38
N ARG A 23 -11.77 -5.44 -1.32
CA ARG A 23 -10.40 -4.99 -1.06
C ARG A 23 -9.76 -4.26 -2.23
N CYS A 24 -8.75 -3.46 -1.93
CA CYS A 24 -7.88 -2.86 -2.92
C CYS A 24 -6.41 -2.99 -2.51
N PHE A 25 -5.56 -3.41 -3.44
CA PHE A 25 -4.11 -3.33 -3.31
C PHE A 25 -3.63 -2.02 -3.90
N ILE A 26 -2.80 -1.29 -3.14
CA ILE A 26 -2.22 -0.01 -3.54
C ILE A 26 -0.71 -0.21 -3.59
N ILE A 27 -0.12 0.05 -4.75
CA ILE A 27 1.28 -0.25 -5.05
C ILE A 27 1.91 0.98 -5.69
N LYS A 28 3.10 1.38 -5.23
CA LYS A 28 3.90 2.42 -5.91
C LYS A 28 4.99 1.75 -6.75
N LYS A 29 5.01 2.01 -8.05
CA LYS A 29 6.06 1.49 -8.92
C LYS A 29 7.41 2.16 -8.61
N PRO A 30 8.54 1.45 -8.80
CA PRO A 30 9.87 2.05 -8.68
C PRO A 30 10.03 3.27 -9.58
N GLY A 31 10.75 4.28 -9.07
CA GLY A 31 11.06 5.51 -9.81
C GLY A 31 9.96 6.58 -9.77
N ILE A 32 8.80 6.29 -9.20
CA ILE A 32 7.81 7.33 -8.86
C ILE A 32 8.33 8.10 -7.62
N LEU A 33 8.44 9.43 -7.75
CA LEU A 33 8.85 10.32 -6.65
C LEU A 33 7.97 10.10 -5.41
N GLY A 34 8.60 10.10 -4.24
CA GLY A 34 7.97 9.82 -2.96
C GLY A 34 8.84 8.93 -2.09
N ASN A 35 8.24 8.37 -1.06
CA ASN A 35 8.89 7.47 -0.12
C ASN A 35 9.34 6.18 -0.83
N SER A 36 10.58 5.77 -0.58
CA SER A 36 11.15 4.53 -1.10
C SER A 36 12.18 3.99 -0.10
N ILE A 37 12.41 2.68 -0.16
CA ILE A 37 13.42 2.01 0.64
C ILE A 37 14.54 1.55 -0.30
N PRO A 38 15.80 1.96 -0.06
CA PRO A 38 16.93 1.51 -0.88
C PRO A 38 17.07 -0.01 -0.85
N ASN A 39 17.26 -0.62 -2.02
CA ASN A 39 17.39 -2.08 -2.20
C ASN A 39 16.19 -2.89 -1.66
N TYR A 40 15.01 -2.27 -1.57
CA TYR A 40 13.80 -2.96 -1.15
C TYR A 40 13.46 -4.07 -2.13
N SER A 41 13.51 -5.30 -1.64
CA SER A 41 13.17 -6.49 -2.40
C SER A 41 12.06 -7.22 -1.66
N THR A 42 10.84 -7.12 -2.18
CA THR A 42 9.72 -7.96 -1.76
C THR A 42 9.28 -8.85 -2.90
N ILE A 43 8.52 -9.87 -2.54
CA ILE A 43 7.74 -10.63 -3.52
C ILE A 43 6.89 -9.61 -4.30
N PRO A 44 6.95 -9.60 -5.65
CA PRO A 44 6.12 -8.73 -6.46
C PRO A 44 4.64 -8.89 -6.12
N ALA A 45 3.88 -7.80 -6.20
CA ALA A 45 2.44 -7.90 -6.07
C ALA A 45 1.89 -8.68 -7.29
N ILE A 46 1.31 -9.86 -7.02
CA ILE A 46 0.71 -10.71 -8.05
C ILE A 46 -0.73 -10.27 -8.27
N ILE A 47 -1.03 -9.78 -9.47
CA ILE A 47 -2.39 -9.52 -9.91
C ILE A 47 -2.88 -10.77 -10.63
N LEU A 48 -3.96 -11.35 -10.11
CA LEU A 48 -4.61 -12.51 -10.70
C LEU A 48 -5.74 -12.08 -11.65
N ASP A 49 -5.97 -12.85 -12.71
CA ASP A 49 -7.16 -12.73 -13.55
C ASP A 49 -8.40 -13.39 -12.90
N SER A 50 -9.53 -13.40 -13.62
CA SER A 50 -10.77 -14.03 -13.17
C SER A 50 -10.69 -15.55 -13.02
N GLU A 51 -9.67 -16.19 -13.60
CA GLU A 51 -9.40 -17.63 -13.51
C GLU A 51 -8.39 -17.95 -12.39
N GLY A 52 -7.90 -16.93 -11.66
CA GLY A 52 -6.90 -17.09 -10.61
C GLY A 52 -5.48 -17.28 -11.14
N LYS A 53 -5.21 -17.02 -12.43
CA LYS A 53 -3.86 -17.07 -13.00
C LYS A 53 -3.15 -15.74 -12.84
N THR A 54 -1.83 -15.77 -12.70
CA THR A 54 -1.01 -14.56 -12.71
C THR A 54 -1.19 -13.81 -14.02
N LYS A 55 -1.84 -12.65 -13.95
CA LYS A 55 -2.02 -11.73 -15.05
C LYS A 55 -0.84 -10.78 -15.19
N SER A 56 -0.32 -10.30 -14.04
CA SER A 56 0.84 -9.42 -14.02
C SER A 56 1.50 -9.42 -12.65
N GLU A 57 2.81 -9.17 -12.66
CA GLU A 57 3.61 -8.92 -11.46
C GLU A 57 4.01 -7.45 -11.45
N ILE A 58 3.85 -6.80 -10.29
CA ILE A 58 4.25 -5.41 -10.11
C ILE A 58 5.33 -5.34 -9.04
N SER A 59 6.54 -4.97 -9.46
CA SER A 59 7.62 -4.59 -8.57
C SER A 59 7.28 -3.27 -7.86
N SER A 60 7.80 -3.12 -6.64
CA SER A 60 7.62 -1.95 -5.79
C SER A 60 8.94 -1.66 -5.07
N ASP A 61 9.23 -0.38 -4.81
CA ASP A 61 10.38 0.08 -4.03
C ASP A 61 10.01 0.42 -2.57
N CYS A 62 8.80 0.04 -2.18
CA CYS A 62 8.24 0.20 -0.84
C CYS A 62 7.08 -0.78 -0.58
N PRO A 63 6.59 -0.91 0.67
CA PRO A 63 5.50 -1.84 0.97
C PRO A 63 4.22 -1.58 0.17
N THR A 64 3.51 -2.67 -0.13
CA THR A 64 2.16 -2.64 -0.69
C THR A 64 1.16 -2.46 0.44
N LEU A 65 0.25 -1.50 0.30
CA LEU A 65 -0.87 -1.34 1.23
C LEU A 65 -2.07 -2.14 0.75
N MET A 66 -2.81 -2.72 1.70
CA MET A 66 -4.05 -3.41 1.46
C MET A 66 -5.19 -2.69 2.16
N LEU A 67 -6.16 -2.22 1.40
CA LEU A 67 -7.37 -1.59 1.90
C LEU A 67 -8.51 -2.60 1.86
N TRP A 68 -9.18 -2.84 2.98
CA TRP A 68 -10.40 -3.62 3.07
C TRP A 68 -11.59 -2.71 3.30
N PHE A 69 -12.75 -3.11 2.77
CA PHE A 69 -14.03 -2.48 3.06
C PHE A 69 -14.93 -3.50 3.75
N LEU A 70 -15.05 -3.39 5.07
CA LEU A 70 -15.77 -4.33 5.92
C LEU A 70 -16.78 -3.57 6.76
N LYS A 71 -18.05 -4.00 6.77
CA LYS A 71 -19.10 -3.45 7.65
C LYS A 71 -19.19 -1.91 7.64
N ASN A 72 -19.11 -1.30 6.44
CA ASN A 72 -19.12 0.15 6.22
C ASN A 72 -17.92 0.91 6.80
N GLN A 73 -16.83 0.22 7.12
CA GLN A 73 -15.57 0.83 7.55
C GLN A 73 -14.45 0.47 6.57
N TYR A 74 -13.45 1.34 6.54
CA TYR A 74 -12.22 1.13 5.79
C TYR A 74 -11.15 0.62 6.73
N GLN A 75 -10.48 -0.47 6.38
CA GLN A 75 -9.33 -0.95 7.13
C GLN A 75 -8.10 -0.98 6.22
N LEU A 76 -7.10 -0.16 6.52
CA LEU A 76 -5.86 -0.08 5.76
C LEU A 76 -4.75 -0.82 6.51
N VAL A 77 -4.09 -1.72 5.79
CA VAL A 77 -3.13 -2.65 6.37
C VAL A 77 -1.81 -2.58 5.61
N CYS A 78 -0.70 -2.52 6.35
CA CYS A 78 0.62 -2.89 5.90
C CYS A 78 1.06 -4.11 6.73
N SER A 79 1.35 -5.22 6.06
CA SER A 79 1.81 -6.46 6.71
C SER A 79 3.00 -7.01 5.94
N ASN A 80 4.11 -6.29 6.02
CA ASN A 80 5.36 -6.67 5.38
C ASN A 80 6.10 -7.75 6.20
N TRP A 81 5.74 -7.93 7.48
CA TRP A 81 6.33 -8.92 8.36
C TRP A 81 5.31 -9.99 8.73
N VAL A 82 5.47 -11.17 8.14
CA VAL A 82 4.70 -12.37 8.45
C VAL A 82 5.69 -13.43 8.95
N PRO A 83 5.48 -14.06 10.13
CA PRO A 83 4.21 -14.26 10.83
C PRO A 83 3.83 -13.27 11.96
N GLY A 84 4.57 -12.20 12.19
CA GLY A 84 4.24 -11.23 13.26
C GLY A 84 4.62 -9.81 12.87
N PRO A 85 3.97 -8.79 13.46
CA PRO A 85 4.18 -7.40 13.07
C PRO A 85 5.64 -7.00 13.31
N GLY A 86 6.23 -6.38 12.31
CA GLY A 86 7.56 -5.80 12.39
C GLY A 86 7.52 -4.28 12.20
N PRO A 87 8.70 -3.65 12.10
CA PRO A 87 8.80 -2.20 11.91
C PRO A 87 8.00 -1.73 10.69
N GLY A 88 7.12 -0.75 10.90
CA GLY A 88 6.24 -0.17 9.88
C GLY A 88 5.03 -1.01 9.47
N ASP A 89 4.77 -2.14 10.12
CA ASP A 89 3.48 -2.83 9.98
C ASP A 89 2.38 -2.13 10.77
N PHE A 90 1.18 -2.12 10.21
CA PHE A 90 0.00 -1.52 10.85
C PHE A 90 -1.30 -2.09 10.32
N SER A 91 -2.36 -1.93 11.12
CA SER A 91 -3.75 -2.10 10.73
C SER A 91 -4.55 -0.96 11.33
N LEU A 92 -5.11 -0.10 10.48
CA LEU A 92 -5.80 1.11 10.88
C LEU A 92 -7.21 1.13 10.32
N ASP A 93 -8.18 1.46 11.16
CA ASP A 93 -9.58 1.60 10.77
C ASP A 93 -9.91 3.09 10.58
N PHE A 94 -10.65 3.39 9.52
CA PHE A 94 -11.10 4.73 9.16
C PHE A 94 -12.61 4.74 8.92
N GLU A 95 -13.27 5.77 9.43
CA GLU A 95 -14.72 5.95 9.30
C GLU A 95 -15.12 6.56 7.95
N ASN A 96 -14.20 7.30 7.31
CA ASN A 96 -14.47 7.99 6.06
C ASN A 96 -13.34 7.78 5.05
N GLU A 97 -13.72 7.96 3.78
CA GLU A 97 -12.85 7.71 2.65
C GLU A 97 -11.71 8.74 2.51
N GLU A 98 -11.98 9.99 2.87
CA GLU A 98 -11.01 11.08 2.76
C GLU A 98 -9.79 10.84 3.66
N ALA A 99 -10.02 10.45 4.91
CA ALA A 99 -8.96 10.12 5.85
C ALA A 99 -8.08 8.94 5.38
N VAL A 100 -8.68 7.95 4.71
CA VAL A 100 -7.93 6.84 4.09
C VAL A 100 -7.02 7.34 2.98
N VAL A 101 -7.56 8.20 2.11
CA VAL A 101 -6.82 8.77 0.97
C VAL A 101 -5.68 9.63 1.47
N ASP A 102 -5.92 10.48 2.46
CA ASP A 102 -4.90 11.33 3.07
C ASP A 102 -3.79 10.51 3.72
N PHE A 103 -4.15 9.43 4.41
CA PHE A 103 -3.16 8.50 4.96
C PHE A 103 -2.33 7.84 3.86
N ILE A 104 -2.95 7.34 2.79
CA ILE A 104 -2.24 6.73 1.65
C ILE A 104 -1.27 7.73 1.02
N GLU A 105 -1.70 8.98 0.85
CA GLU A 105 -0.85 10.03 0.30
C GLU A 105 0.32 10.38 1.22
N SER A 106 0.08 10.51 2.53
CA SER A 106 1.14 10.68 3.54
C SER A 106 2.12 9.50 3.50
N TYR A 107 1.63 8.26 3.44
CA TYR A 107 2.46 7.06 3.46
C TYR A 107 3.39 6.97 2.25
N TYR A 108 2.89 7.23 1.03
CA TYR A 108 3.69 7.09 -0.19
C TYR A 108 4.45 8.34 -0.60
N PHE A 109 4.00 9.54 -0.22
CA PHE A 109 4.50 10.80 -0.78
C PHE A 109 4.79 11.88 0.26
N GLY A 110 4.60 11.60 1.55
CA GLY A 110 4.76 12.58 2.61
C GLY A 110 5.49 12.05 3.83
N ASP A 111 5.34 12.77 4.93
CA ASP A 111 5.84 12.34 6.23
C ASP A 111 4.86 11.32 6.84
N ASN A 112 5.35 10.12 7.14
CA ASN A 112 4.57 9.06 7.75
C ASN A 112 5.44 8.24 8.71
N THR A 113 4.98 8.13 9.97
CA THR A 113 5.72 7.42 11.03
C THR A 113 5.95 5.94 10.70
N TYR A 114 4.94 5.23 10.19
CA TYR A 114 5.08 3.81 9.85
C TYR A 114 6.10 3.57 8.73
N PHE A 115 6.11 4.46 7.73
CA PHE A 115 7.12 4.37 6.68
C PHE A 115 8.52 4.63 7.24
N LYS A 116 8.68 5.68 8.05
CA LYS A 116 9.96 6.03 8.68
C LYS A 116 10.50 4.90 9.54
N GLU A 117 9.67 4.27 10.36
CA GLU A 117 10.06 3.13 11.19
C GLU A 117 10.62 1.98 10.36
N LEU A 118 9.95 1.61 9.26
CA LEU A 118 10.47 0.58 8.37
C LEU A 118 11.77 1.02 7.68
N LEU A 119 11.83 2.25 7.19
CA LEU A 119 13.03 2.77 6.53
C LEU A 119 14.24 2.77 7.47
N GLU A 120 14.08 3.25 8.70
CA GLU A 120 15.13 3.23 9.72
C GLU A 120 15.59 1.81 10.00
N TYR A 121 14.66 0.87 10.15
CA TYR A 121 15.00 -0.51 10.39
C TYR A 121 15.77 -1.15 9.21
N GLU A 122 15.33 -0.94 7.96
CA GLU A 122 16.03 -1.47 6.78
C GLU A 122 17.42 -0.84 6.58
N LEU A 123 17.60 0.44 6.93
CA LEU A 123 18.90 1.10 6.88
C LEU A 123 19.88 0.60 7.94
N ASN A 124 19.38 0.14 9.10
CA ASN A 124 20.17 -0.30 10.24
C ASN A 124 20.42 -1.82 10.28
N LYS A 125 19.87 -2.62 9.35
CA LYS A 125 20.13 -4.06 9.20
C LYS A 125 21.58 -4.44 8.82
N ARG A 126 22.52 -3.50 8.87
CA ARG A 126 23.92 -3.70 8.47
C ARG A 126 24.73 -4.44 9.53
#